data_AF-A0A9P5TG78-F1
#
_entry.id   AF-A0A9P5TG78-F1
#
_cell.length_a   1.000
_cell.length_b   1.000
_cell.length_c   1.000
_cell.angle_alpha   90.00
_cell.angle_beta   90.00
_cell.angle_gamma   90.00
#
_symmetry.space_group_name_H-M   'P 1'
#
loop_
_entity.id
_entity.type
_entity.pdbx_description
1 polymer ?
#
loop_
_entity_poly.entity_id
_entity_poly.type
_entity_poly.pdbx_seq_one_letter_code
_entity_poly.pdbx_strand_id
1 'polypeptide(L)'
;MIFSASNFPTNTRAPGEDDAIISSFATLFSSCDFAAVTTLNLDMHRGLGPSSSTDAPGVLLSPSYLPYFSSFPSITYLSVHESALRIILALSEPIIDSQNHLFPLLETLTIHAFEDNLAVSTSSGSGSGSGSIASRPLVPFLLHRKSIGLPVRTLVYYVSRYYQPVIRGLEDMIGLRVCRRGPGSEELEYVCGQA
;
A
#
# COMPACT_ATOMS: atom_id res chain seq x y z
N MET A 1 -4.40 -6.33 19.59
CA MET A 1 -3.75 -7.56 19.08
C MET A 1 -3.05 -7.20 17.78
N ILE A 2 -1.82 -7.65 17.55
CA ILE A 2 -1.05 -7.34 16.34
C ILE A 2 -0.99 -8.60 15.47
N PHE A 3 -1.44 -8.49 14.21
CA PHE A 3 -1.27 -9.55 13.22
C PHE A 3 -0.22 -9.11 12.20
N SER A 4 0.78 -9.96 11.97
CA SER A 4 1.82 -9.73 10.95
C SER A 4 1.76 -10.86 9.93
N ALA A 5 1.59 -10.50 8.66
CA ALA A 5 1.69 -11.43 7.55
C ALA A 5 2.95 -11.13 6.74
N SER A 6 3.83 -12.12 6.66
CA SER A 6 5.06 -12.12 5.87
C SER A 6 5.05 -13.34 4.93
N ASN A 7 5.51 -13.16 3.70
CA ASN A 7 5.50 -14.14 2.59
C ASN A 7 4.14 -14.32 1.90
N PHE A 8 3.78 -13.33 1.08
CA PHE A 8 2.80 -13.55 0.02
C PHE A 8 3.43 -14.38 -1.09
N PRO A 9 2.71 -15.37 -1.66
CA PRO A 9 3.21 -16.12 -2.80
C PRO A 9 3.48 -15.14 -3.95
N THR A 10 4.75 -15.05 -4.34
CA THR A 10 5.17 -14.32 -5.54
C THR A 10 4.76 -15.15 -6.75
N ASN A 11 4.13 -14.51 -7.73
CA ASN A 11 3.53 -15.11 -8.93
C ASN A 11 4.59 -15.63 -9.93
N THR A 12 5.51 -16.46 -9.43
CA THR A 12 6.61 -17.11 -10.18
C THR A 12 6.39 -18.61 -10.31
N ARG A 13 5.25 -19.15 -9.86
CA ARG A 13 4.92 -20.57 -9.88
C ARG A 13 3.82 -20.89 -10.87
N ALA A 14 3.81 -22.12 -11.37
CA ALA A 14 2.92 -22.55 -12.43
C ALA A 14 1.44 -22.30 -12.05
N PRO A 15 0.56 -21.95 -13.02
CA PRO A 15 -0.83 -21.48 -12.81
C PRO A 15 -1.82 -22.51 -12.20
N GLY A 16 -1.35 -23.46 -11.39
CA GLY A 16 -2.17 -24.38 -10.60
C GLY A 16 -1.69 -24.58 -9.15
N GLU A 17 -0.50 -24.09 -8.77
CA GLU A 17 -0.02 -24.15 -7.37
C GLU A 17 -0.56 -22.96 -6.53
N ASP A 18 -0.77 -21.81 -7.17
CA ASP A 18 -1.26 -20.59 -6.49
C ASP A 18 -2.69 -20.76 -5.99
N ASP A 19 -3.57 -21.42 -6.74
CA ASP A 19 -4.96 -21.66 -6.34
C ASP A 19 -5.05 -22.58 -5.11
N ALA A 20 -4.16 -23.57 -5.00
CA ALA A 20 -4.13 -24.47 -3.85
C ALA A 20 -3.63 -23.76 -2.58
N ILE A 21 -2.62 -22.89 -2.71
CA ILE A 21 -2.10 -22.09 -1.59
C ILE A 21 -3.15 -21.05 -1.16
N ILE A 22 -3.75 -20.34 -2.11
CA ILE A 22 -4.77 -19.32 -1.83
C ILE A 22 -6.04 -19.94 -1.22
N SER A 23 -6.48 -21.10 -1.71
CA SER A 23 -7.60 -21.86 -1.13
C SER A 23 -7.30 -22.36 0.28
N SER A 24 -6.08 -22.83 0.53
CA SER A 24 -5.64 -23.22 1.88
C SER A 24 -5.57 -22.02 2.83
N PHE A 25 -5.08 -20.88 2.36
CA PHE A 25 -5.07 -19.62 3.12
C PHE A 25 -6.48 -19.13 3.43
N ALA A 26 -7.39 -19.10 2.45
CA ALA A 26 -8.79 -18.72 2.66
C ALA A 26 -9.46 -19.62 3.71
N THR A 27 -9.16 -20.91 3.70
CA THR A 27 -9.69 -21.89 4.67
C THR A 27 -9.14 -21.65 6.08
N LEU A 28 -7.84 -21.36 6.21
CA LEU A 28 -7.23 -21.02 7.50
C LEU A 28 -7.79 -19.70 8.07
N PHE A 29 -7.99 -18.70 7.22
CA PHE A 29 -8.54 -17.39 7.63
C PHE A 29 -10.02 -17.45 8.00
N SER A 30 -10.81 -18.27 7.30
CA SER A 30 -12.24 -18.46 7.59
C SER A 30 -12.49 -19.06 8.99
N SER A 31 -11.51 -19.78 9.55
CA SER A 31 -11.63 -20.41 10.87
C SER A 31 -11.30 -19.48 12.06
N CYS A 32 -10.77 -18.30 11.80
CA CYS A 32 -10.30 -17.36 12.82
C CYS A 32 -11.13 -16.08 12.80
N ASP A 33 -11.58 -15.63 13.98
CA ASP A 33 -12.19 -14.31 14.13
C ASP A 33 -11.09 -13.25 14.30
N PHE A 34 -10.84 -12.48 13.24
CA PHE A 34 -9.89 -11.38 13.26
C PHE A 34 -10.56 -10.02 13.59
N ALA A 35 -11.82 -10.00 14.01
CA ALA A 35 -12.52 -8.76 14.37
C ALA A 35 -11.88 -8.03 15.56
N ALA A 36 -11.12 -8.72 16.41
CA ALA A 36 -10.37 -8.09 17.51
C ALA A 36 -9.00 -7.54 17.09
N VAL A 37 -8.55 -7.81 15.86
CA VAL A 37 -7.28 -7.29 15.34
C VAL A 37 -7.46 -5.83 14.96
N THR A 38 -6.65 -4.97 15.57
CA THR A 38 -6.66 -3.52 15.34
C THR A 38 -5.42 -3.05 14.58
N THR A 39 -4.38 -3.89 14.53
CA THR A 39 -3.08 -3.58 13.95
C THR A 39 -2.70 -4.67 12.96
N LEU A 40 -2.52 -4.28 11.69
CA LEU A 40 -2.10 -5.17 10.61
C LEU A 40 -0.77 -4.71 10.03
N ASN A 41 0.20 -5.61 10.02
CA ASN A 41 1.46 -5.41 9.33
C ASN A 41 1.54 -6.31 8.09
N LEU A 42 1.69 -5.70 6.90
CA LEU A 42 1.79 -6.40 5.63
C LEU A 42 3.19 -6.20 5.06
N ASP A 43 3.95 -7.28 5.06
CA ASP A 43 5.25 -7.31 4.44
C ASP A 43 5.17 -7.96 3.05
N MET A 44 4.82 -7.12 2.06
CA MET A 44 4.74 -7.50 0.64
C MET A 44 5.96 -6.98 -0.11
N HIS A 45 7.10 -7.63 0.10
CA HIS A 45 8.33 -7.34 -0.65
C HIS A 45 8.17 -7.67 -2.14
N ARG A 46 8.21 -6.65 -3.02
CA ARG A 46 8.53 -6.68 -4.48
C ARG A 46 7.91 -7.80 -5.36
N GLY A 47 6.90 -8.53 -4.93
CA GLY A 47 6.44 -9.77 -5.56
C GLY A 47 5.43 -9.66 -6.69
N LEU A 48 4.94 -8.46 -7.03
CA LEU A 48 3.82 -8.26 -7.95
C LEU A 48 4.10 -7.23 -9.06
N GLY A 49 5.36 -6.83 -9.24
CA GLY A 49 5.79 -6.05 -10.40
C GLY A 49 6.08 -6.95 -11.61
N PRO A 50 5.84 -6.48 -12.85
CA PRO A 50 5.97 -7.31 -14.04
C PRO A 50 7.41 -7.82 -14.19
N SER A 51 7.58 -9.14 -14.17
CA SER A 51 8.79 -9.76 -14.69
C SER A 51 8.83 -9.51 -16.20
N SER A 52 9.58 -8.49 -16.60
CA SER A 52 10.21 -8.37 -17.92
C SER A 52 9.41 -8.94 -19.11
N SER A 53 8.36 -8.26 -19.55
CA SER A 53 7.98 -8.27 -20.95
C SER A 53 7.16 -7.03 -21.25
N THR A 54 7.70 -6.24 -22.16
CA THR A 54 7.06 -5.18 -22.95
C THR A 54 5.54 -5.36 -23.11
N ASP A 55 4.81 -4.26 -22.90
CA ASP A 55 3.40 -4.03 -23.23
C ASP A 55 2.31 -4.68 -22.35
N ALA A 56 2.02 -4.08 -21.18
CA ALA A 56 0.65 -3.86 -20.68
C ALA A 56 0.64 -3.06 -19.34
N PRO A 57 -0.14 -1.95 -19.23
CA PRO A 57 -0.46 -1.34 -17.95
C PRO A 57 -1.60 -2.13 -17.31
N GLY A 58 -1.26 -3.16 -16.55
CA GLY A 58 -2.27 -3.99 -15.91
C GLY A 58 -1.61 -5.00 -15.01
N VAL A 59 -1.34 -4.61 -13.76
CA VAL A 59 -1.11 -5.61 -12.71
C VAL A 59 -2.43 -6.36 -12.60
N LEU A 60 -2.51 -7.57 -13.15
CA LEU A 60 -3.63 -8.49 -12.93
C LEU A 60 -3.57 -8.93 -11.47
N LEU A 61 -4.08 -8.05 -10.61
CA LEU A 61 -4.30 -8.32 -9.21
C LEU A 61 -5.45 -9.32 -9.14
N SER A 62 -5.13 -10.54 -8.75
CA SER A 62 -6.15 -11.56 -8.58
C SER A 62 -7.14 -11.09 -7.51
N PRO A 63 -8.46 -11.02 -7.80
CA PRO A 63 -9.51 -10.72 -6.81
C PRO A 63 -9.46 -11.64 -5.58
N SER A 64 -8.72 -12.74 -5.65
CA SER A 64 -8.51 -13.70 -4.57
C SER A 64 -7.85 -13.13 -3.30
N TYR A 65 -7.28 -11.92 -3.34
CA TYR A 65 -6.79 -11.22 -2.15
C TYR A 65 -7.88 -10.48 -1.36
N LEU A 66 -9.06 -10.26 -1.96
CA LEU A 66 -10.15 -9.54 -1.32
C LEU A 66 -10.61 -10.20 0.00
N PRO A 67 -10.85 -11.53 0.08
CA PRO A 67 -11.29 -12.17 1.32
C PRO A 67 -10.30 -11.98 2.48
N TYR A 68 -9.00 -11.92 2.17
CA TYR A 68 -7.96 -11.70 3.17
C TYR A 68 -8.09 -10.31 3.81
N PHE A 69 -8.17 -9.25 3.00
CA PHE A 69 -8.29 -7.89 3.54
C PHE A 69 -9.64 -7.63 4.22
N SER A 70 -10.71 -8.21 3.68
CA SER A 70 -12.05 -8.11 4.26
C SER A 70 -12.20 -8.83 5.60
N SER A 71 -11.30 -9.76 5.93
CA SER A 71 -11.31 -10.46 7.23
C SER A 71 -10.94 -9.57 8.41
N PHE A 72 -10.43 -8.35 8.17
CA PHE A 72 -9.94 -7.44 9.19
C PHE A 72 -10.75 -6.13 9.27
N PRO A 73 -12.02 -6.16 9.72
CA PRO A 73 -12.87 -4.97 9.73
C PRO A 73 -12.42 -3.91 10.75
N SER A 74 -11.76 -4.31 11.84
CA SER A 74 -11.45 -3.44 12.98
C SER A 74 -10.06 -2.78 12.92
N ILE A 75 -9.39 -2.85 11.78
CA ILE A 75 -8.05 -2.26 11.62
C ILE A 75 -8.11 -0.76 11.74
N THR A 76 -7.42 -0.24 12.75
CA THR A 76 -7.19 1.19 12.98
C THR A 76 -5.75 1.59 12.64
N TYR A 77 -4.82 0.63 12.66
CA TYR A 77 -3.41 0.83 12.31
C TYR A 77 -2.96 -0.15 11.23
N LEU A 78 -2.51 0.39 10.10
CA LEU A 78 -1.99 -0.39 8.97
C LEU A 78 -0.52 -0.03 8.73
N SER A 79 0.33 -1.05 8.66
CA SER A 79 1.77 -0.95 8.46
C SER A 79 2.14 -1.71 7.19
N VAL A 80 2.73 -1.04 6.20
CA VAL A 80 2.95 -1.63 4.88
C VAL A 80 4.22 -1.13 4.19
N HIS A 81 4.64 -1.85 3.15
CA HIS A 81 5.44 -1.30 2.05
C HIS A 81 4.56 -0.51 1.07
N GLU A 82 5.13 0.50 0.39
CA GLU A 82 4.40 1.32 -0.59
C GLU A 82 3.77 0.47 -1.72
N SER A 83 4.42 -0.63 -2.11
CA SER A 83 3.91 -1.62 -3.08
C SER A 83 2.52 -2.16 -2.73
N ALA A 84 2.28 -2.44 -1.44
CA ALA A 84 1.02 -3.02 -0.97
C ALA A 84 -0.17 -2.07 -1.17
N LEU A 85 0.07 -0.75 -1.14
CA LEU A 85 -0.98 0.23 -1.37
C LEU A 85 -1.58 0.15 -2.77
N ARG A 86 -0.80 -0.23 -3.79
CA ARG A 86 -1.32 -0.44 -5.15
C ARG A 86 -2.39 -1.53 -5.17
N ILE A 87 -2.14 -2.61 -4.43
CA ILE A 87 -3.02 -3.77 -4.35
C ILE A 87 -4.31 -3.37 -3.64
N ILE A 88 -4.18 -2.76 -2.46
CA ILE A 88 -5.32 -2.33 -1.66
C ILE A 88 -6.16 -1.31 -2.42
N LEU A 89 -5.53 -0.35 -3.11
CA LEU A 89 -6.22 0.66 -3.90
C LEU A 89 -7.01 0.02 -5.04
N ALA A 90 -6.38 -0.83 -5.86
CA ALA A 90 -7.04 -1.48 -6.99
C ALA A 90 -8.17 -2.43 -6.56
N LEU A 91 -8.07 -3.05 -5.37
CA LEU A 91 -9.16 -3.84 -4.80
C LEU A 91 -10.30 -2.97 -4.24
N SER A 92 -10.03 -1.71 -3.89
CA SER A 92 -11.02 -0.78 -3.34
C SER A 92 -11.78 -0.01 -4.44
N GLU A 93 -11.14 0.25 -5.59
CA GLU A 93 -11.71 0.99 -6.72
C GLU A 93 -12.99 0.38 -7.35
N PRO A 94 -13.16 -0.95 -7.52
CA PRO A 94 -14.39 -1.51 -8.07
C PRO A 94 -15.56 -1.54 -7.07
N ILE A 95 -15.33 -1.22 -5.79
CA ILE A 95 -16.33 -1.32 -4.71
C ILE A 95 -17.07 0.02 -4.53
N ILE A 96 -17.54 0.61 -5.62
CA ILE A 96 -18.26 1.88 -5.59
C ILE A 96 -19.69 1.73 -5.03
N ASP A 97 -20.26 0.50 -5.03
CA ASP A 97 -21.68 0.26 -4.72
C ASP A 97 -21.96 -0.67 -3.53
N SER A 98 -20.96 -1.08 -2.74
CA SER A 98 -21.23 -2.00 -1.62
C SER A 98 -20.43 -1.67 -0.37
N GLN A 99 -21.05 -1.90 0.79
CA GLN A 99 -20.57 -1.64 2.15
C GLN A 99 -19.23 -2.32 2.54
N ASN A 100 -18.52 -2.90 1.58
CA ASN A 100 -17.29 -3.67 1.77
C ASN A 100 -16.05 -2.79 1.55
N HIS A 101 -15.96 -1.67 2.26
CA HIS A 101 -14.73 -0.89 2.27
C HIS A 101 -13.64 -1.66 2.98
N LEU A 102 -12.47 -1.81 2.34
CA LEU A 102 -11.31 -2.39 3.00
C LEU A 102 -10.86 -1.46 4.13
N PHE A 103 -10.69 -2.03 5.33
CA PHE A 103 -10.26 -1.31 6.55
C PHE A 103 -11.11 -0.07 6.86
N PRO A 104 -12.41 -0.21 7.16
CA PRO A 104 -13.30 0.94 7.33
C PRO A 104 -12.88 1.86 8.48
N LEU A 105 -12.21 1.33 9.51
CA LEU A 105 -11.78 2.07 10.70
C LEU A 105 -10.33 2.58 10.65
N LEU A 106 -9.67 2.52 9.49
CA LEU A 106 -8.26 2.87 9.37
C LEU A 106 -7.98 4.33 9.72
N GLU A 107 -7.24 4.57 10.80
CA GLU A 107 -6.85 5.91 11.25
C GLU A 107 -5.38 6.22 10.99
N THR A 108 -4.50 5.23 11.15
CA THR A 108 -3.05 5.40 11.05
C THR A 108 -2.45 4.49 9.97
N LEU A 109 -1.74 5.10 9.03
CA LEU A 109 -0.99 4.41 7.99
C LEU A 109 0.51 4.58 8.21
N THR A 110 1.26 3.48 8.23
CA THR A 110 2.72 3.49 8.33
C THR A 110 3.36 2.90 7.08
N ILE A 111 4.27 3.65 6.45
CA ILE A 111 5.04 3.22 5.29
C ILE A 111 6.48 2.93 5.71
N HIS A 112 6.85 1.65 5.71
CA HIS A 112 8.17 1.19 6.16
C HIS A 112 9.25 1.33 5.11
N ALA A 113 8.90 1.16 3.84
CA ALA A 113 9.78 1.49 2.75
C ALA A 113 8.98 1.95 1.53
N PHE A 114 9.54 2.95 0.86
CA PHE A 114 9.08 3.40 -0.45
C PHE A 114 9.69 2.53 -1.53
N GLU A 115 9.00 2.39 -2.65
CA GLU A 115 9.63 1.86 -3.84
C GLU A 115 10.68 2.90 -4.29
N ASP A 116 11.94 2.47 -4.32
CA ASP A 116 12.99 3.24 -4.99
C ASP A 116 12.59 3.31 -6.46
N ASN A 117 12.32 4.53 -6.94
CA ASN A 117 12.24 4.77 -8.37
C ASN A 117 13.64 4.51 -8.93
N LEU A 118 13.90 3.26 -9.31
CA LEU A 118 15.12 2.84 -9.96
C LEU A 118 15.07 3.36 -11.40
N ALA A 119 15.16 4.68 -11.54
CA ALA A 119 15.52 5.34 -12.79
C ALA A 119 17.01 5.11 -13.05
N VAL A 120 17.45 3.85 -13.13
CA VAL A 120 18.78 3.47 -13.61
C VAL A 120 18.64 2.16 -14.37
N SER A 121 18.17 2.27 -15.62
CA SER A 121 18.52 1.34 -16.70
C SER A 121 18.37 2.08 -18.02
N THR A 122 19.44 2.79 -18.38
CA THR A 122 19.97 2.92 -19.75
C THR A 122 18.99 3.09 -20.91
N SER A 123 18.77 4.34 -21.33
CA SER A 123 18.95 4.69 -22.73
C SER A 123 19.38 6.15 -22.86
N SER A 124 20.66 6.32 -23.17
CA SER A 124 21.22 7.51 -23.78
C SER A 124 20.39 7.91 -24.99
N GLY A 125 19.65 9.01 -24.86
CA GLY A 125 18.78 9.53 -25.92
C GLY A 125 18.14 10.83 -25.48
N SER A 126 18.90 11.92 -25.64
CA SER A 126 18.44 13.29 -25.89
C SER A 126 16.94 13.59 -25.74
N GLY A 127 16.62 14.54 -24.84
CA GLY A 127 15.49 15.45 -25.03
C GLY A 127 14.47 15.49 -23.90
N SER A 128 14.52 16.60 -23.16
CA SER A 128 13.43 17.17 -22.35
C SER A 128 13.00 16.41 -21.09
N GLY A 129 13.18 17.08 -19.95
CA GLY A 129 12.78 16.61 -18.65
C GLY A 129 11.27 16.43 -18.53
N SER A 130 10.86 15.18 -18.31
CA SER A 130 9.74 14.79 -17.47
C SER A 130 9.83 13.28 -17.38
N GLY A 131 10.77 12.79 -16.57
CA GLY A 131 10.67 11.41 -16.11
C GLY A 131 9.35 11.33 -15.36
N SER A 132 8.33 10.76 -16.01
CA SER A 132 7.02 10.53 -15.43
C SER A 132 7.25 9.82 -14.10
N ILE A 133 7.18 10.59 -13.01
CA ILE A 133 7.11 10.03 -11.66
C ILE A 133 5.75 9.34 -11.70
N ALA A 134 5.74 8.05 -12.04
CA ALA A 134 4.55 7.22 -11.90
C ALA A 134 3.96 7.56 -10.54
N SER A 135 2.73 8.08 -10.52
CA SER A 135 2.10 8.64 -9.34
C SER A 135 2.20 7.61 -8.22
N ARG A 136 3.01 7.92 -7.20
CA ARG A 136 3.21 7.05 -6.04
C ARG A 136 1.84 6.64 -5.49
N PRO A 137 1.60 5.36 -5.17
CA PRO A 137 0.27 4.89 -4.76
C PRO A 137 -0.21 5.47 -3.43
N LEU A 138 0.71 6.03 -2.63
CA LEU A 138 0.38 6.65 -1.34
C LEU A 138 -0.65 7.77 -1.46
N VAL A 139 -0.42 8.73 -2.36
CA VAL A 139 -1.31 9.91 -2.46
C VAL A 139 -2.66 9.55 -3.06
N PRO A 140 -2.75 8.79 -4.17
CA PRO A 140 -4.01 8.23 -4.66
C PRO A 140 -4.78 7.43 -3.60
N PHE A 141 -4.09 6.61 -2.79
CA PHE A 141 -4.73 5.87 -1.71
C PHE A 141 -5.37 6.80 -0.67
N LEU A 142 -4.64 7.81 -0.21
CA LEU A 142 -5.14 8.80 0.75
C LEU A 142 -6.31 9.61 0.15
N LEU A 143 -6.21 10.01 -1.13
CA LEU A 143 -7.27 10.75 -1.83
C LEU A 143 -8.52 9.89 -1.97
N HIS A 144 -8.38 8.63 -2.38
CA HIS A 144 -9.48 7.69 -2.51
C HIS A 144 -10.20 7.53 -1.17
N ARG A 145 -9.47 7.25 -0.09
CA ARG A 145 -10.04 7.14 1.26
C ARG A 145 -10.76 8.40 1.73
N LYS A 146 -10.21 9.59 1.45
CA LYS A 146 -10.88 10.86 1.71
C LYS A 146 -12.18 11.00 0.91
N SER A 147 -12.17 10.62 -0.37
CA SER A 147 -13.33 10.73 -1.26
C SER A 147 -14.51 9.85 -0.85
N ILE A 148 -14.25 8.68 -0.24
CA ILE A 148 -15.28 7.77 0.30
C ILE A 148 -15.66 8.07 1.77
N GLY A 149 -15.21 9.20 2.33
CA GLY A 149 -15.57 9.61 3.70
C GLY A 149 -14.86 8.85 4.82
N LEU A 150 -13.79 8.12 4.52
CA LEU A 150 -13.01 7.33 5.49
C LEU A 150 -11.54 7.78 5.53
N PRO A 151 -11.25 9.07 5.83
CA PRO A 151 -9.90 9.61 5.73
C PRO A 151 -8.94 9.00 6.75
N VAL A 152 -7.71 8.74 6.31
CA VAL A 152 -6.59 8.46 7.22
C VAL A 152 -6.21 9.75 7.94
N ARG A 153 -6.01 9.67 9.26
CA ARG A 153 -5.69 10.82 10.13
C ARG A 153 -4.21 11.01 10.36
N THR A 154 -3.47 9.90 10.41
CA THR A 154 -2.03 9.91 10.68
C THR A 154 -1.29 9.10 9.62
N LEU A 155 -0.32 9.75 8.97
CA LEU A 155 0.66 9.11 8.10
C LEU A 155 2.01 9.10 8.80
N VAL A 156 2.57 7.91 9.02
CA VAL A 156 3.95 7.73 9.47
C VAL A 156 4.75 7.18 8.30
N TYR A 157 5.92 7.73 8.01
CA TYR A 157 6.80 7.13 7.01
C TYR A 157 8.26 7.22 7.39
N TYR A 158 9.00 6.18 7.03
CA TYR A 158 10.42 6.09 7.30
C TYR A 158 11.21 6.58 6.08
N VAL A 159 12.22 7.41 6.33
CA VAL A 159 13.19 7.83 5.31
C VAL A 159 14.54 7.22 5.60
N SER A 160 15.27 6.85 4.56
CA SER A 160 16.63 6.34 4.70
C SER A 160 17.64 7.49 4.58
N ARG A 161 18.90 7.24 5.00
CA ARG A 161 19.99 8.22 4.81
C ARG A 161 20.25 8.54 3.34
N TYR A 162 19.91 7.61 2.45
CA TYR A 162 20.26 7.65 1.04
C TYR A 162 19.08 8.06 0.15
N TYR A 163 17.86 8.08 0.68
CA TYR A 163 16.66 8.34 -0.09
C TYR A 163 15.62 9.11 0.72
N GLN A 164 15.23 10.25 0.17
CA GLN A 164 14.10 11.03 0.63
C GLN A 164 12.98 10.95 -0.40
N PRO A 165 11.84 10.30 -0.09
CA PRO A 165 10.73 10.20 -1.02
C PRO A 165 10.15 11.59 -1.25
N VAL A 166 10.09 12.00 -2.52
CA VAL A 166 9.32 13.18 -2.90
C VAL A 166 7.86 12.77 -2.96
N ILE A 167 7.06 13.23 -1.99
CA ILE A 167 5.61 12.98 -1.91
C ILE A 167 4.89 14.30 -2.18
N ARG A 168 4.46 14.51 -3.44
CA ARG A 168 3.69 15.69 -3.85
C ARG A 168 2.19 15.44 -3.68
N GLY A 169 1.42 16.45 -3.31
CA GLY A 169 -0.02 16.35 -3.11
C GLY A 169 -0.45 15.96 -1.68
N LEU A 170 0.49 15.85 -0.73
CA LEU A 170 0.12 15.72 0.69
C LEU A 170 -0.39 17.03 1.26
N GLU A 171 0.04 18.16 0.71
CA GLU A 171 -0.39 19.52 1.05
C GLU A 171 -1.91 19.70 0.98
N ASP A 172 -2.58 19.00 0.05
CA ASP A 172 -4.03 19.06 -0.14
C ASP A 172 -4.82 18.20 0.87
N MET A 173 -4.11 17.43 1.71
CA MET A 173 -4.68 16.54 2.72
C MET A 173 -4.91 17.26 4.04
N ILE A 174 -5.70 18.33 4.02
CA ILE A 174 -5.99 19.16 5.21
C ILE A 174 -6.37 18.28 6.42
N GLY A 175 -5.67 18.48 7.54
CA GLY A 175 -5.89 17.77 8.79
C GLY A 175 -5.14 16.43 8.92
N LEU A 176 -4.45 15.97 7.87
CA LEU A 176 -3.56 14.81 7.95
C LEU A 176 -2.32 15.17 8.78
N ARG A 177 -2.09 14.42 9.86
CA ARG A 177 -0.86 14.48 10.64
C ARG A 177 0.20 13.62 9.96
N VAL A 178 1.36 14.20 9.66
CA VAL A 178 2.46 13.53 8.99
C VAL A 178 3.65 13.44 9.94
N CYS A 179 4.06 12.22 10.27
CA CYS A 179 5.24 11.92 11.07
C CYS A 179 6.30 11.29 10.17
N ARG A 180 7.30 12.08 9.77
CA ARG A 180 8.46 11.61 9.04
C ARG A 180 9.52 11.15 10.04
N ARG A 181 9.93 9.88 9.94
CA ARG A 181 10.96 9.28 10.78
C ARG A 181 12.25 9.04 10.00
N GLY A 182 13.30 9.74 10.37
CA GLY A 182 14.62 9.68 9.79
C GLY A 182 15.60 8.80 10.54
N PRO A 183 16.78 8.57 9.93
CA PRO A 183 17.82 7.73 10.49
C PRO A 183 18.54 8.43 11.65
N GLY A 184 18.46 7.87 12.86
CA GLY A 184 19.10 8.45 14.05
C GLY A 184 18.19 9.35 14.89
N SER A 185 16.89 9.04 14.93
CA SER A 185 15.86 9.72 15.74
C SER A 185 15.47 11.13 15.26
N GLU A 186 15.81 11.51 14.03
CA GLU A 186 15.24 12.69 13.39
C GLU A 186 13.74 12.45 13.15
N GLU A 187 12.87 13.09 13.92
CA GLU A 187 11.42 13.04 13.71
C GLU A 187 10.93 14.43 13.33
N LEU A 188 10.27 14.53 12.18
CA LEU A 188 9.59 15.73 11.73
C LEU A 188 8.09 15.44 11.75
N GLU A 189 7.36 16.19 12.56
CA GLU A 189 5.90 16.13 12.61
C GLU A 189 5.31 17.45 12.10
N TYR A 190 4.32 17.34 11.22
CA TYR A 190 3.55 18.49 10.75
C TYR A 190 2.11 18.07 10.43
N VAL A 191 1.20 19.04 10.41
CA VAL A 191 -0.20 18.84 10.00
C VAL A 191 -0.42 19.54 8.67
N CYS A 192 -0.87 18.80 7.66
CA CYS A 192 -1.17 19.38 6.36
C CYS A 192 -2.28 20.43 6.47
N GLY A 193 -2.09 21.58 5.82
CA GLY A 193 -3.04 22.70 5.82
C GLY A 193 -2.97 23.63 7.04
N GLN A 194 -2.01 23.44 7.95
CA GLN A 194 -1.69 24.42 9.00
C GLN A 194 -0.39 25.14 8.62
N ALA A 195 -0.51 26.41 8.26
CA ALA A 195 0.61 27.33 8.02
C ALA A 195 0.84 28.21 9.26
#